data_AF-A0A2N1S563-F1
#
_entry.id   AF-A0A2N1S563-F1
#
_cell.length_a   1.000
_cell.length_b   1.000
_cell.length_c   1.000
_cell.angle_alpha   90.00
_cell.angle_beta   90.00
_cell.angle_gamma   90.00
#
_symmetry.space_group_name_H-M   'P 1'
#
loop_
_entity.id
_entity.type
_entity.pdbx_description
1 polymer ?
#
loop_
_entity_poly.entity_id
_entity_poly.type
_entity_poly.pdbx_seq_one_letter_code
_entity_poly.pdbx_strand_id
1 'polypeptide(L)'
;MDLKKKDILDSLAFSRRCYGYDRNEEEGLILNIAEARIVLKIFDWYEQGWSIVRIKKELESLKVPTPTGKKKWPVKTIENILTNEKYTGTSVYGETESADFPSTKRPVRDPFEAHRSLNHHLPIIHERRFKRVQKLKAKRSNIEIDEHGNKVRKSTHYSSKKAVKKANKTTKPQN
;
A
#
# COMPACT_ATOMS: atom_id res chain seq x y z
N MET A 1 -6.14 -24.59 27.88
CA MET A 1 -5.54 -24.89 26.56
C MET A 1 -5.79 -23.72 25.59
N ASP A 2 -5.80 -22.48 26.10
CA ASP A 2 -6.53 -21.38 25.45
C ASP A 2 -5.66 -20.24 24.93
N LEU A 3 -4.41 -20.14 25.40
CA LEU A 3 -3.47 -19.13 24.87
C LEU A 3 -2.97 -19.51 23.47
N LYS A 4 -2.55 -20.77 23.26
CA LYS A 4 -2.07 -21.23 21.94
C LYS A 4 -3.12 -21.07 20.84
N LYS A 5 -4.39 -21.37 21.10
CA LYS A 5 -5.47 -21.21 20.10
C LYS A 5 -5.73 -19.74 19.76
N LYS A 6 -5.64 -18.83 20.74
CA LYS A 6 -5.80 -17.39 20.51
C LYS A 6 -4.64 -16.82 19.70
N ASP A 7 -3.40 -17.17 20.04
CA ASP A 7 -2.21 -16.77 19.28
C ASP A 7 -2.23 -17.32 17.84
N ILE A 8 -2.70 -18.55 17.64
CA ILE A 8 -2.87 -19.16 16.31
C ILE A 8 -3.97 -18.44 15.51
N LEU A 9 -5.09 -18.07 16.14
CA LEU A 9 -6.20 -17.37 15.48
C LEU A 9 -5.81 -15.93 15.10
N ASP A 10 -5.12 -15.23 15.99
CA ASP A 10 -4.55 -13.91 15.72
C ASP A 10 -3.52 -14.00 14.59
N SER A 11 -2.61 -14.99 14.64
CA SER A 11 -1.66 -15.28 13.56
C SER A 11 -2.36 -15.54 12.22
N LEU A 12 -3.48 -16.27 12.20
CA LEU A 12 -4.25 -16.55 10.98
C LEU A 12 -4.88 -15.29 10.37
N ALA A 13 -5.48 -14.44 11.22
CA ALA A 13 -6.11 -13.20 10.79
C ALA A 13 -5.08 -12.20 10.24
N PHE A 14 -3.90 -12.13 10.86
CA PHE A 14 -2.80 -11.27 10.46
C PHE A 14 -1.98 -11.82 9.28
N SER A 15 -1.96 -13.13 9.04
CA SER A 15 -1.17 -13.79 7.99
C SER A 15 -1.88 -13.89 6.62
N ARG A 16 -2.94 -13.11 6.39
CA ARG A 16 -3.57 -13.04 5.06
C ARG A 16 -2.54 -12.60 4.02
N ARG A 17 -2.35 -13.44 3.00
CA ARG A 17 -1.40 -13.22 1.90
C ARG A 17 -1.56 -11.84 1.27
N CYS A 18 -0.44 -11.16 1.06
CA CYS A 18 -0.34 -9.94 0.27
C CYS A 18 0.85 -10.05 -0.68
N TYR A 19 0.81 -9.32 -1.79
CA TYR A 19 1.88 -9.35 -2.78
C TYR A 19 3.23 -9.00 -2.16
N GLY A 20 4.31 -9.71 -2.51
CA GLY A 20 5.60 -9.57 -1.82
C GLY A 20 5.79 -10.56 -0.66
N TYR A 21 4.73 -11.26 -0.26
CA TYR A 21 4.77 -12.25 0.80
C TYR A 21 3.98 -13.51 0.44
N ASP A 22 4.51 -14.65 0.83
CA ASP A 22 3.81 -15.92 0.82
C ASP A 22 3.34 -16.28 2.24
N ARG A 23 2.34 -17.15 2.31
CA ARG A 23 1.82 -17.64 3.60
C ARG A 23 2.48 -18.97 3.91
N ASN A 24 3.14 -19.05 5.05
CA ASN A 24 3.62 -20.28 5.66
C ASN A 24 2.68 -20.64 6.82
N GLU A 25 2.29 -21.90 6.93
CA GLU A 25 1.38 -22.37 7.99
C GLU A 25 2.01 -22.27 9.38
N GLU A 26 3.33 -22.34 9.47
CA GLU A 26 4.08 -22.28 10.74
C GLU A 26 4.59 -20.86 11.07
N GLU A 27 5.09 -20.13 10.07
CA GLU A 27 5.78 -18.83 10.25
C GLU A 27 4.92 -17.62 9.86
N GLY A 28 3.68 -17.83 9.41
CA GLY A 28 2.78 -16.75 9.02
C GLY A 28 3.13 -16.16 7.66
N LEU A 29 3.74 -14.96 7.62
CA LEU A 29 4.09 -14.27 6.36
C LEU A 29 5.60 -14.32 6.11
N ILE A 30 5.99 -15.02 5.05
CA ILE A 30 7.38 -15.14 4.60
C ILE A 30 7.62 -14.29 3.35
N LEU A 31 8.83 -13.77 3.19
CA LEU A 31 9.16 -12.86 2.09
C LEU A 31 9.25 -13.61 0.75
N ASN A 32 8.46 -13.20 -0.24
CA ASN A 32 8.69 -13.61 -1.62
C ASN A 32 9.65 -12.60 -2.27
N ILE A 33 10.93 -12.97 -2.39
CA ILE A 33 11.99 -12.06 -2.85
C ILE A 33 11.68 -11.46 -4.23
N ALA A 34 11.12 -12.24 -5.15
CA ALA A 34 10.81 -11.78 -6.50
C ALA A 34 9.72 -10.71 -6.49
N GLU A 35 8.61 -10.96 -5.79
CA GLU A 35 7.52 -10.01 -5.67
C GLU A 35 7.91 -8.79 -4.82
N ALA A 36 8.69 -8.99 -3.75
CA ALA A 36 9.17 -7.92 -2.87
C ALA A 36 10.03 -6.90 -3.63
N ARG A 37 10.86 -7.34 -4.57
CA ARG A 37 11.62 -6.45 -5.47
C ARG A 37 10.70 -5.57 -6.32
N ILE A 38 9.55 -6.09 -6.75
CA ILE A 38 8.55 -5.31 -7.48
C ILE A 38 7.89 -4.28 -6.56
N VAL A 39 7.57 -4.66 -5.33
CA VAL A 39 7.04 -3.71 -4.32
C VAL A 39 8.04 -2.56 -4.12
N LEU A 40 9.33 -2.86 -3.90
CA LEU A 40 10.38 -1.84 -3.78
C LEU A 40 10.40 -0.88 -4.97
N LYS A 41 10.39 -1.42 -6.20
CA LYS A 41 10.36 -0.61 -7.44
C LYS A 41 9.12 0.29 -7.52
N ILE A 42 7.95 -0.21 -7.12
CA ILE A 42 6.71 0.59 -7.10
C ILE A 42 6.87 1.79 -6.16
N PHE A 43 7.45 1.59 -4.97
CA PHE A 43 7.74 2.68 -4.04
C PHE A 43 8.79 3.64 -4.62
N ASP A 44 9.87 3.13 -5.25
CA ASP A 44 10.94 3.94 -5.86
C ASP A 44 10.38 4.85 -6.96
N TRP A 45 9.68 4.28 -7.93
CA TRP A 45 9.09 5.04 -9.04
C TRP A 45 8.09 6.08 -8.53
N TYR A 46 7.29 5.74 -7.53
CA TYR A 46 6.34 6.68 -6.97
C TYR A 46 7.04 7.88 -6.31
N GLU A 47 8.09 7.65 -5.52
CA GLU A 47 8.91 8.72 -4.92
C GLU A 47 9.60 9.59 -5.98
N GLN A 48 10.06 8.99 -7.09
CA GLN A 48 10.62 9.70 -8.25
C GLN A 48 9.60 10.57 -9.02
N GLY A 49 8.34 10.60 -8.61
CA GLY A 49 7.32 11.44 -9.24
C GLY A 49 6.52 10.75 -10.34
N TRP A 50 6.59 9.42 -10.45
CA TRP A 50 5.78 8.70 -11.40
C TRP A 50 4.33 8.68 -10.94
N SER A 51 3.40 8.80 -11.90
CA SER A 51 1.97 8.57 -11.62
C SER A 51 1.70 7.06 -11.53
N ILE A 52 0.64 6.68 -10.84
CA ILE A 52 0.21 5.28 -10.74
C ILE A 52 -0.05 4.68 -12.13
N VAL A 53 -0.62 5.47 -13.04
CA VAL A 53 -0.84 5.07 -14.43
C VAL A 53 0.48 4.81 -15.17
N ARG A 54 1.53 5.59 -14.91
CA ARG A 54 2.86 5.34 -15.49
C ARG A 54 3.48 4.06 -14.92
N ILE A 55 3.42 3.89 -13.60
CA ILE A 55 3.91 2.68 -12.91
C ILE A 55 3.21 1.43 -13.47
N LYS A 56 1.88 1.49 -13.64
CA LYS A 56 1.10 0.44 -14.29
C LYS A 56 1.68 0.08 -15.66
N LYS A 57 1.84 1.06 -16.55
CA LYS A 57 2.35 0.83 -17.91
C LYS A 57 3.75 0.20 -17.90
N GLU A 58 4.59 0.63 -16.96
CA GLU A 58 5.93 0.07 -16.79
C GLU A 58 5.89 -1.40 -16.37
N LEU A 59 5.09 -1.73 -15.35
CA LEU A 59 4.91 -3.11 -14.88
C LEU A 59 4.39 -4.02 -16.00
N GLU A 60 3.42 -3.55 -16.78
CA GLU A 60 2.86 -4.25 -17.93
C GLU A 60 3.91 -4.43 -19.05
N SER A 61 4.73 -3.41 -19.32
CA SER A 61 5.82 -3.48 -20.31
C SER A 61 6.92 -4.45 -19.91
N LEU A 62 7.23 -4.54 -18.62
CA LEU A 62 8.18 -5.49 -18.06
C LEU A 62 7.59 -6.91 -17.94
N LYS A 63 6.34 -7.12 -18.39
CA LYS A 63 5.60 -8.39 -18.32
C LYS A 63 5.51 -8.96 -16.90
N VAL A 64 5.51 -8.09 -15.89
CA VAL A 64 5.35 -8.51 -14.50
C VAL A 64 3.88 -8.91 -14.28
N PRO A 65 3.58 -10.12 -13.79
CA PRO A 65 2.21 -10.53 -13.51
C PRO A 65 1.67 -9.79 -12.28
N THR A 66 0.35 -9.57 -12.23
CA THR A 66 -0.33 -9.05 -11.04
C THR A 66 -0.22 -10.05 -9.88
N PRO A 67 -0.59 -9.66 -8.64
CA PRO A 67 -0.68 -10.60 -7.51
C PRO A 67 -1.64 -11.79 -7.75
N THR A 68 -2.52 -11.68 -8.75
CA THR A 68 -3.47 -12.71 -9.17
C THR A 68 -3.07 -13.40 -10.47
N GLY A 69 -1.83 -13.19 -10.96
CA GLY A 69 -1.31 -13.82 -12.17
C GLY A 69 -1.78 -13.20 -13.50
N LYS A 70 -2.48 -12.06 -13.46
CA LYS A 70 -3.00 -11.41 -14.67
C LYS A 70 -1.94 -10.54 -15.33
N LYS A 71 -2.06 -10.33 -16.64
CA LYS A 71 -1.14 -9.46 -17.42
C LYS A 71 -1.42 -7.97 -17.23
N LYS A 72 -2.70 -7.60 -17.02
CA LYS A 72 -3.12 -6.20 -16.88
C LYS A 72 -3.19 -5.81 -15.41
N TRP A 73 -2.48 -4.74 -15.04
CA TRP A 73 -2.42 -4.24 -13.67
C TRP A 73 -3.60 -3.28 -13.37
N PRO A 74 -4.48 -3.60 -12.40
CA PRO A 74 -5.47 -2.65 -11.93
C PRO A 74 -4.80 -1.49 -11.20
N VAL A 75 -5.22 -0.26 -11.47
CA VAL A 75 -4.74 0.95 -10.76
C VAL A 75 -4.93 0.80 -9.25
N LYS A 76 -6.09 0.27 -8.85
CA LYS A 76 -6.43 0.02 -7.44
C LYS A 76 -5.44 -0.91 -6.74
N THR A 77 -4.89 -1.89 -7.44
CA THR A 77 -3.88 -2.80 -6.87
C THR A 77 -2.61 -2.05 -6.50
N ILE A 78 -2.12 -1.18 -7.39
CA ILE A 78 -0.92 -0.37 -7.12
C ILE A 78 -1.22 0.66 -6.02
N GLU A 79 -2.41 1.25 -6.01
CA GLU A 79 -2.85 2.13 -4.91
C GLU A 79 -2.79 1.44 -3.57
N ASN A 80 -3.36 0.23 -3.49
CA ASN A 80 -3.38 -0.59 -2.28
C ASN A 80 -1.96 -0.99 -1.86
N ILE A 81 -1.08 -1.31 -2.81
CA ILE A 81 0.34 -1.57 -2.50
C ILE A 81 0.98 -0.36 -1.79
N LEU A 82 0.73 0.83 -2.32
CA LEU A 82 1.27 2.08 -1.76
C LEU A 82 0.60 2.52 -0.45
N THR A 83 -0.50 1.92 0.00
CA THR A 83 -1.19 2.29 1.27
C THR A 83 -1.21 1.18 2.31
N ASN A 84 -0.78 -0.03 1.98
CA ASN A 84 -0.88 -1.14 2.91
C ASN A 84 0.28 -1.13 3.91
N GLU A 85 -0.03 -0.99 5.20
CA GLU A 85 0.94 -0.97 6.29
C GLU A 85 1.65 -2.32 6.48
N LYS A 86 1.13 -3.43 5.92
CA LYS A 86 1.81 -4.73 5.94
C LYS A 86 3.24 -4.65 5.43
N TYR A 87 3.52 -3.80 4.45
CA TYR A 87 4.89 -3.64 3.93
C TYR A 87 5.89 -3.07 4.94
N THR A 88 5.43 -2.50 6.05
CA THR A 88 6.30 -2.04 7.15
C THR A 88 6.45 -3.06 8.27
N GLY A 89 6.00 -4.31 8.08
CA GLY A 89 6.00 -5.36 9.09
C GLY A 89 4.81 -5.27 10.05
N THR A 90 3.91 -4.31 9.88
CA THR A 90 2.72 -4.12 10.72
C THR A 90 1.51 -4.78 10.07
N SER A 91 0.89 -5.76 10.75
CA SER A 91 -0.34 -6.37 10.27
C SER A 91 -1.55 -5.76 10.99
N VAL A 92 -2.54 -5.31 10.22
CA VAL A 92 -3.77 -4.71 10.74
C VAL A 92 -4.94 -5.60 10.34
N TYR A 93 -5.84 -5.88 11.29
CA TYR A 93 -7.05 -6.65 11.09
C TYR A 93 -8.25 -5.95 11.76
N GLY A 94 -9.44 -6.11 11.18
CA GLY A 94 -10.69 -5.59 11.75
C GLY A 94 -10.93 -4.09 11.56
N GLU A 95 -10.25 -3.43 10.60
CA GLU A 95 -10.42 -2.00 10.33
C GLU A 95 -11.78 -1.65 9.70
N THR A 96 -12.52 -2.63 9.18
CA THR A 96 -13.87 -2.43 8.62
C THR A 96 -14.86 -3.34 9.31
N GLU A 97 -16.01 -2.80 9.71
CA GLU A 97 -17.11 -3.57 10.26
C GLU A 97 -17.94 -4.23 9.15
N SER A 98 -18.61 -5.32 9.50
CA SER A 98 -19.61 -5.92 8.62
C SER A 98 -20.78 -4.94 8.46
N ALA A 99 -21.23 -4.74 7.23
CA ALA A 99 -22.39 -3.92 6.97
C ALA A 99 -23.67 -4.73 7.25
N ASP A 100 -24.65 -4.13 7.92
CA ASP A 100 -25.97 -4.73 8.08
C ASP A 100 -26.69 -4.80 6.74
N PHE A 101 -27.28 -5.95 6.42
CA PHE A 101 -28.07 -6.11 5.20
C PHE A 101 -29.30 -5.18 5.25
N PRO A 102 -29.63 -4.43 4.17
CA PRO A 102 -29.18 -4.56 2.78
C PRO A 102 -27.97 -3.68 2.39
N SER A 103 -27.32 -3.01 3.35
CA SER A 103 -26.18 -2.15 3.05
C SER A 103 -24.96 -2.97 2.60
N THR A 104 -24.37 -2.59 1.47
CA THR A 104 -23.08 -3.14 1.01
C THR A 104 -21.90 -2.32 1.53
N LYS A 105 -22.15 -1.12 2.06
CA LYS A 105 -21.09 -0.21 2.54
C LYS A 105 -20.66 -0.61 3.94
N ARG A 106 -19.43 -1.12 4.05
CA ARG A 106 -18.79 -1.45 5.32
C ARG A 106 -18.25 -0.18 5.99
N PRO A 107 -18.76 0.23 7.16
CA PRO A 107 -18.19 1.36 7.87
C PRO A 107 -16.76 1.02 8.31
N VAL A 108 -15.91 2.05 8.33
CA VAL A 108 -14.56 1.94 8.92
C VAL A 108 -14.76 1.92 10.43
N ARG A 109 -14.21 0.90 11.08
CA ARG A 109 -14.24 0.75 12.54
C ARG A 109 -13.36 1.82 13.18
N ASP A 110 -13.62 2.16 14.44
CA ASP A 110 -12.72 2.99 15.23
C ASP A 110 -11.27 2.43 15.16
N PRO A 111 -10.26 3.24 14.77
CA PRO A 111 -8.87 2.80 14.70
C PRO A 111 -8.30 2.21 16.00
N PHE A 112 -8.88 2.55 17.16
CA PHE A 112 -8.52 2.00 18.48
C PHE A 112 -9.09 0.59 18.71
N GLU A 113 -10.12 0.18 17.96
CA GLU A 113 -10.68 -1.17 18.00
C GLU A 113 -10.10 -2.09 16.90
N ALA A 114 -9.36 -1.52 15.96
CA ALA A 114 -8.60 -2.29 14.98
C ALA A 114 -7.42 -3.00 15.67
N HIS A 115 -7.33 -4.31 15.46
CA HIS A 115 -6.24 -5.09 16.04
C HIS A 115 -4.98 -4.88 15.21
N ARG A 116 -3.87 -4.52 15.86
CA ARG A 116 -2.58 -4.25 15.21
C ARG A 116 -1.49 -5.14 15.81
N SER A 117 -0.80 -5.88 14.96
CA SER A 117 0.40 -6.63 15.32
C SER A 117 1.61 -5.93 14.73
N LEU A 118 2.39 -5.25 15.59
CA LEU A 118 3.63 -4.57 15.22
C LEU A 118 4.75 -5.60 15.04
N ASN A 119 5.62 -5.39 14.05
CA ASN A 119 6.77 -6.28 13.75
C ASN A 119 6.37 -7.76 13.58
N HIS A 120 5.17 -8.01 13.04
CA HIS A 120 4.62 -9.35 12.82
C HIS A 120 5.46 -10.18 11.83
N HIS A 121 6.10 -9.52 10.87
CA HIS A 121 6.87 -10.17 9.81
C HIS A 121 7.94 -9.22 9.25
N LEU A 122 8.86 -9.74 8.45
CA LEU A 122 9.96 -8.97 7.88
C LEU A 122 9.44 -7.82 7.00
N PRO A 123 9.84 -6.56 7.26
CA PRO A 123 9.38 -5.42 6.47
C PRO A 123 10.07 -5.36 5.09
N ILE A 124 9.30 -5.10 4.03
CA ILE A 124 9.86 -4.73 2.72
C ILE A 124 10.24 -3.24 2.69
N ILE A 125 9.46 -2.40 3.36
CA ILE A 125 9.59 -0.94 3.34
C ILE A 125 9.78 -0.43 4.77
N HIS A 126 10.82 0.37 5.01
CA HIS A 126 10.95 1.07 6.28
C HIS A 126 9.77 2.01 6.52
N GLU A 127 9.28 2.06 7.76
CA GLU A 127 8.15 2.90 8.18
C GLU A 127 8.33 4.38 7.78
N ARG A 128 9.53 4.93 7.95
CA ARG A 128 9.87 6.30 7.54
C ARG A 128 9.59 6.54 6.05
N ARG A 129 9.93 5.57 5.20
CA ARG A 129 9.71 5.61 3.75
C ARG A 129 8.22 5.52 3.43
N PHE A 130 7.50 4.62 4.08
CA PHE A 130 6.05 4.49 3.95
C PHE A 130 5.31 5.79 4.32
N LYS A 131 5.62 6.38 5.48
CA LYS A 131 5.08 7.67 5.93
C LYS A 131 5.34 8.79 4.92
N ARG A 132 6.52 8.82 4.31
CA ARG A 132 6.85 9.79 3.24
C ARG A 132 5.96 9.61 2.02
N VAL A 133 5.74 8.37 1.59
CA VAL A 133 4.84 8.05 0.48
C VAL A 133 3.40 8.44 0.78
N GLN A 134 2.90 8.20 2.00
CA GLN A 134 1.55 8.68 2.39
C GLN A 134 1.43 10.21 2.29
N LYS A 135 2.43 10.94 2.80
CA LYS A 135 2.49 12.41 2.65
C LYS A 135 2.52 12.84 1.18
N LEU A 136 3.26 12.14 0.32
CA LEU A 136 3.26 12.40 -1.12
C LEU A 136 1.90 12.11 -1.76
N LYS A 137 1.22 11.01 -1.41
CA LYS A 137 -0.14 10.71 -1.89
C LYS A 137 -1.12 11.81 -1.51
N ALA A 138 -1.12 12.25 -0.25
CA ALA A 138 -1.97 13.36 0.20
C ALA A 138 -1.69 14.66 -0.58
N LYS A 139 -0.40 14.99 -0.81
CA LYS A 139 -0.02 16.17 -1.61
C LYS A 139 -0.42 16.07 -3.08
N ARG A 140 -0.42 14.88 -3.66
CA ARG A 140 -0.79 14.64 -5.07
C ARG A 140 -2.30 14.51 -5.27
N SER A 141 -3.06 14.27 -4.21
CA SER A 141 -4.52 14.26 -4.23
C SER A 141 -5.04 15.64 -4.64
N ASN A 142 -5.95 15.63 -5.61
CA ASN A 142 -6.74 16.79 -5.99
C ASN A 142 -8.01 16.92 -5.15
N ILE A 143 -8.24 16.05 -4.16
CA ILE A 143 -9.36 16.13 -3.24
C ILE A 143 -8.88 16.77 -1.93
N GLU A 144 -9.66 17.72 -1.45
CA GLU A 144 -9.58 18.29 -0.11
C GLU A 144 -10.94 18.20 0.58
N ILE A 145 -10.94 18.39 1.90
CA ILE A 145 -12.15 18.39 2.71
C ILE A 145 -12.38 19.86 3.09
N ASP A 146 -13.55 20.40 2.77
CA ASP A 146 -13.92 21.75 3.16
C ASP A 146 -14.26 21.83 4.66
N GLU A 147 -14.54 23.04 5.15
CA GLU A 147 -14.94 23.29 6.55
C GLU A 147 -16.24 22.57 6.96
N HIS A 148 -17.02 22.09 5.99
CA HIS A 148 -18.28 21.35 6.17
C HIS A 148 -18.12 19.83 6.03
N GLY A 149 -16.89 19.33 5.81
CA GLY A 149 -16.63 17.90 5.64
C GLY A 149 -16.87 17.36 4.22
N ASN A 150 -17.20 18.20 3.24
CA ASN A 150 -17.42 17.79 1.86
C ASN A 150 -16.10 17.61 1.10
N LYS A 151 -16.09 16.62 0.21
CA LYS A 151 -14.95 16.38 -0.70
C LYS A 151 -15.01 17.36 -1.87
N VAL A 152 -14.16 18.37 -1.85
CA VAL A 152 -14.02 19.36 -2.93
C VAL A 152 -12.75 19.12 -3.73
N ARG A 153 -12.74 19.56 -4.99
CA ARG A 153 -11.58 19.43 -5.88
C ARG A 153 -10.74 20.69 -5.86
N LYS A 154 -9.44 20.52 -5.65
CA LYS A 154 -8.45 21.58 -5.79
C LYS A 154 -8.45 22.13 -7.21
N SER A 155 -8.22 23.43 -7.32
CA SER A 155 -7.93 24.10 -8.60
C SER A 155 -6.61 23.63 -9.23
N THR A 156 -5.69 23.09 -8.41
CA THR A 156 -4.40 22.56 -8.86
C THR A 156 -4.43 21.04 -9.01
N HIS A 157 -3.70 20.53 -10.00
CA HIS A 157 -3.56 19.10 -10.24
C HIS A 157 -2.09 18.69 -10.35
N TYR A 158 -1.77 17.51 -9.80
CA TYR A 158 -0.43 16.96 -9.86
C TYR A 158 -0.01 16.56 -11.29
N SER A 159 1.15 17.04 -11.75
CA SER A 159 1.70 16.64 -13.05
C SER A 159 2.96 15.80 -12.87
N SER A 160 2.89 14.51 -13.20
CA SER A 160 4.04 13.61 -13.16
C SER A 160 5.16 14.06 -14.09
N LYS A 161 4.84 14.61 -15.28
CA LYS A 161 5.84 15.16 -16.21
C LYS A 161 6.68 16.27 -15.56
N LYS A 162 6.01 17.20 -14.86
CA LYS A 162 6.71 18.29 -14.14
C LYS A 162 7.56 17.75 -13.00
N ALA A 163 7.05 16.78 -12.23
CA ALA A 163 7.76 16.18 -11.11
C ALA A 163 9.01 15.41 -11.56
N VAL A 164 8.91 14.60 -12.61
CA VAL A 164 10.03 13.83 -13.17
C VAL A 164 11.10 14.78 -13.73
N LYS A 165 10.70 15.85 -14.43
CA LYS A 165 11.65 16.88 -14.89
C LYS A 165 12.41 17.54 -13.73
N LYS A 166 11.74 17.77 -12.60
CA LYS A 166 12.38 18.30 -11.38
C LYS A 166 13.35 17.30 -10.78
N ALA A 167 12.95 16.04 -10.64
CA ALA A 167 13.81 14.98 -10.10
C ALA A 167 15.10 14.82 -10.93
N ASN A 168 14.99 14.78 -12.26
CA ASN A 168 16.14 14.64 -13.16
C ASN A 168 17.09 15.83 -13.14
N LYS A 169 16.63 17.03 -12.74
CA LYS A 169 17.49 18.20 -12.58
C LYS A 169 18.30 18.13 -11.27
N THR A 170 17.74 17.55 -10.23
CA THR A 170 18.40 17.41 -8.92
C THR A 170 19.43 16.30 -8.90
N THR A 171 19.34 15.31 -9.80
CA THR A 171 20.28 14.18 -9.89
C THR A 171 21.46 14.40 -10.85
N LYS A 172 21.59 15.56 -11.51
CA LYS A 172 22.81 15.90 -12.24
C LYS A 172 23.88 16.39 -11.24
N PRO A 173 25.05 15.72 -11.13
CA PRO A 173 26.16 16.27 -10.37
C PRO A 173 26.59 17.58 -11.03
N GLN A 174 26.80 18.62 -10.22
CA GLN A 174 27.56 19.79 -10.66
C GLN A 174 28.98 19.30 -10.91
N ASN A 175 29.38 19.39 -12.18
CA ASN A 175 30.72 19.09 -12.65
C ASN A 175 31.71 20.10 -12.09
#